data_AF-A0A814UQR4-F1
#
_entry.id   AF-A0A814UQR4-F1
#
_cell.length_a   1.000
_cell.length_b   1.000
_cell.length_c   1.000
_cell.angle_alpha   90.00
_cell.angle_beta   90.00
_cell.angle_gamma   90.00
#
_symmetry.space_group_name_H-M   'P 1'
#
loop_
_entity.id
_entity.type
_entity.pdbx_description
1 polymer ?
#
loop_
_entity_poly.entity_id
_entity_poly.type
_entity_poly.pdbx_seq_one_letter_code
_entity_poly.pdbx_strand_id
1 'polypeptide(L)'
;MGTPAAAGPESSTAIPVGKRLKTIWNGIIIADSDKAIKFDNHIYFPPDSINRQYLEDSSTHTRCPWKGLASYMTIVVGDNRLVDAVWYYPMPNEAAKDIKDYFAFVPDVQIVED
;
A
#
# COMPACT_ATOMS: atom_id res chain seq x y z
N MET A 1 -11.29 27.50 9.82
CA MET A 1 -9.82 27.43 9.90
C MET A 1 -9.46 25.95 10.00
N GLY A 2 -8.95 25.35 8.92
CA GLY A 2 -8.57 23.93 8.92
C GLY A 2 -7.25 23.76 9.67
N THR A 3 -7.18 22.79 10.57
CA THR A 3 -5.92 22.39 11.21
C THR A 3 -4.89 22.09 10.12
N PRO A 4 -3.68 22.65 10.15
CA PRO A 4 -2.64 22.26 9.20
C PRO A 4 -2.43 20.75 9.31
N ALA A 5 -2.28 20.08 8.16
CA ALA A 5 -1.86 18.69 8.14
C ALA A 5 -0.62 18.55 9.03
N ALA A 6 -0.63 17.55 9.92
CA ALA A 6 0.51 17.35 10.80
C ALA A 6 1.77 17.13 9.95
N ALA A 7 2.89 17.75 10.34
CA ALA A 7 4.17 17.46 9.72
C ALA A 7 4.43 15.95 9.79
N GLY A 8 4.89 15.36 8.68
CA GLY A 8 5.30 13.96 8.67
C GLY A 8 6.49 13.73 9.59
N PRO A 9 6.74 12.48 10.02
CA PRO A 9 7.98 12.12 10.69
C PRO A 9 9.17 12.42 9.77
N GLU A 10 10.35 12.59 10.33
CA GLU A 10 11.60 12.86 9.60
C GLU A 10 11.96 11.77 8.57
N SER A 11 11.32 10.59 8.68
CA SER A 11 11.43 9.45 7.76
C SER A 11 10.32 9.39 6.69
N SER A 12 9.71 10.53 6.33
CA SER A 12 8.73 10.66 5.25
C SER A 12 9.36 10.71 3.84
N THR A 13 10.48 10.01 3.64
CA THR A 13 11.15 9.92 2.34
C THR A 13 10.87 8.56 1.73
N ALA A 14 10.37 8.53 0.50
CA ALA A 14 10.28 7.30 -0.28
C ALA A 14 11.68 6.86 -0.71
N ILE A 15 12.08 5.65 -0.32
CA ILE A 15 13.38 5.08 -0.67
C ILE A 15 13.14 3.88 -1.59
N PRO A 16 13.70 3.84 -2.82
CA PRO A 16 13.62 2.65 -3.66
C PRO A 16 14.17 1.42 -2.94
N VAL A 17 13.46 0.28 -3.00
CA VAL A 17 13.95 -0.97 -2.41
C VAL A 17 15.17 -1.49 -3.19
N GLY A 18 15.21 -1.26 -4.52
CA GLY A 18 16.34 -1.65 -5.37
C GLY A 18 16.41 -3.16 -5.68
N LYS A 19 15.31 -3.89 -5.44
CA LYS A 19 15.14 -5.31 -5.75
C LYS A 19 13.75 -5.55 -6.30
N ARG A 20 13.60 -6.64 -7.06
CA ARG A 20 12.29 -7.11 -7.49
C ARG A 20 11.59 -7.81 -6.34
N LEU A 21 10.42 -7.31 -5.97
CA LEU A 21 9.59 -7.87 -4.92
C LEU A 21 8.31 -8.43 -5.49
N LYS A 22 7.82 -9.51 -4.89
CA LYS A 22 6.50 -10.07 -5.15
C LYS A 22 5.72 -10.16 -3.86
N THR A 23 4.43 -9.83 -3.90
CA THR A 23 3.50 -10.15 -2.82
C THR A 23 2.69 -11.38 -3.17
N ILE A 24 2.62 -12.35 -2.25
CA ILE A 24 2.00 -13.66 -2.47
C ILE A 24 0.99 -13.91 -1.36
N TRP A 25 -0.23 -14.27 -1.75
CA TRP A 25 -1.25 -14.76 -0.83
C TRP A 25 -2.01 -15.93 -1.47
N ASN A 26 -2.19 -17.02 -0.73
CA ASN A 26 -2.79 -18.28 -1.23
C ASN A 26 -2.15 -18.78 -2.55
N GLY A 27 -0.82 -18.67 -2.66
CA GLY A 27 -0.06 -19.11 -3.85
C GLY A 27 -0.21 -18.22 -5.09
N ILE A 28 -0.95 -17.12 -4.99
CA ILE A 28 -1.17 -16.16 -6.08
C ILE A 28 -0.34 -14.90 -5.84
N ILE A 29 0.30 -14.42 -6.90
CA ILE A 29 1.01 -13.13 -6.91
C ILE A 29 -0.02 -12.00 -7.01
N ILE A 30 -0.05 -11.13 -6.01
CA ILE A 30 -0.94 -9.96 -5.97
C ILE A 30 -0.23 -8.71 -6.52
N ALA A 31 1.08 -8.58 -6.28
CA ALA A 31 1.92 -7.55 -6.88
C ALA A 31 3.30 -8.10 -7.26
N ASP A 32 3.88 -7.59 -8.34
CA ASP A 32 5.25 -7.91 -8.79
C ASP A 32 5.92 -6.65 -9.36
N SER A 33 6.97 -6.16 -8.69
CA SER A 33 7.63 -4.92 -9.10
C SER A 33 9.10 -4.84 -8.70
N ASP A 34 9.92 -4.26 -9.57
CA ASP A 34 11.27 -3.77 -9.28
C ASP A 34 11.32 -2.29 -8.86
N LYS A 35 10.15 -1.63 -8.81
CA LYS A 35 9.99 -0.22 -8.45
C LYS A 35 9.29 -0.02 -7.11
N ALA A 36 9.23 -1.06 -6.28
CA ALA A 36 8.71 -0.95 -4.93
C ALA A 36 9.55 0.06 -4.12
N ILE A 37 8.88 0.84 -3.28
CA ILE A 37 9.51 1.82 -2.40
C ILE A 37 9.25 1.46 -0.94
N LYS A 38 10.19 1.79 -0.06
CA LYS A 38 10.00 1.79 1.37
C LYS A 38 9.64 3.20 1.83
N PHE A 39 8.56 3.31 2.59
CA PHE A 39 8.10 4.56 3.18
C PHE A 39 7.50 4.28 4.56
N ASP A 40 7.95 4.99 5.59
CA ASP A 40 7.45 4.83 6.96
C ASP A 40 7.34 3.36 7.40
N ASN A 41 8.43 2.61 7.22
CA ASN A 41 8.56 1.17 7.52
C ASN A 41 7.63 0.21 6.77
N HIS A 42 6.91 0.66 5.74
CA HIS A 42 6.11 -0.20 4.89
C HIS A 42 6.67 -0.24 3.47
N ILE A 43 6.44 -1.35 2.78
CA ILE A 43 6.75 -1.51 1.36
C ILE A 43 5.50 -1.16 0.56
N TYR A 44 5.67 -0.28 -0.41
CA TYR A 44 4.64 0.24 -1.27
C TYR A 44 4.94 -0.17 -2.72
N PHE A 45 3.96 -0.81 -3.34
CA PHE A 45 4.01 -1.27 -4.73
C PHE A 45 3.31 -0.25 -5.64
N PRO A 46 3.89 0.09 -6.79
CA PRO A 46 3.29 1.04 -7.72
C PRO A 46 2.00 0.47 -8.34
N PRO A 47 1.04 1.32 -8.73
CA PRO A 47 -0.29 0.88 -9.19
C PRO A 47 -0.27 -0.03 -10.42
N ASP A 48 0.73 0.10 -11.29
CA ASP A 48 0.92 -0.71 -12.49
C ASP A 48 1.41 -2.14 -12.20
N SER A 49 1.92 -2.39 -10.99
CA SER A 49 2.39 -3.71 -10.56
C SER A 49 1.32 -4.58 -9.90
N ILE A 50 0.11 -4.04 -9.69
CA ILE A 50 -0.95 -4.69 -8.92
C ILE A 50 -1.87 -5.50 -9.82
N ASN A 51 -2.04 -6.78 -9.49
CA ASN A 51 -3.03 -7.65 -10.12
C ASN A 51 -4.43 -7.35 -9.54
N ARG A 52 -5.05 -6.28 -10.05
CA ARG A 52 -6.38 -5.79 -9.60
C ARG A 52 -7.50 -6.83 -9.67
N GLN A 53 -7.37 -7.87 -10.50
CA GLN A 53 -8.35 -8.96 -10.57
C GLN A 53 -8.56 -9.71 -9.24
N TYR A 54 -7.58 -9.65 -8.33
CA TYR A 54 -7.65 -10.28 -7.01
C TYR A 54 -8.03 -9.30 -5.90
N LEU A 55 -8.41 -8.06 -6.24
CA LEU A 55 -8.74 -7.03 -5.28
C LEU A 55 -10.18 -6.55 -5.45
N GLU A 56 -10.88 -6.43 -4.34
CA GLU A 56 -12.20 -5.78 -4.26
C GLU A 56 -12.12 -4.55 -3.37
N ASP A 57 -12.84 -3.49 -3.74
CA ASP A 57 -12.92 -2.27 -2.94
C ASP A 57 -13.56 -2.57 -1.57
N SER A 58 -13.04 -1.92 -0.53
CA SER A 58 -13.64 -1.93 0.81
C SER A 58 -14.24 -0.58 1.14
N SER A 59 -15.31 -0.57 1.94
CA SER A 59 -15.82 0.65 2.55
C SER A 59 -14.94 1.18 3.68
N THR A 60 -13.95 0.41 4.13
CA THR A 60 -13.05 0.77 5.23
C THR A 60 -12.12 1.90 4.82
N HIS A 61 -12.05 2.93 5.68
CA HIS A 61 -11.14 4.05 5.55
C HIS A 61 -10.57 4.42 6.92
N THR A 62 -9.30 4.80 6.97
CA THR A 62 -8.66 5.29 8.20
C THR A 62 -7.97 6.61 7.93
N ARG A 63 -7.94 7.50 8.93
CA ARG A 63 -7.31 8.81 8.80
C ARG A 63 -6.01 8.84 9.59
N CYS A 64 -4.91 9.07 8.88
CA CYS A 64 -3.63 9.40 9.48
C CYS A 64 -3.45 10.93 9.50
N PRO A 65 -3.07 11.55 10.64
CA PRO A 65 -2.94 13.00 10.75
C PRO A 65 -1.99 13.64 9.72
N TRP A 66 -0.96 12.90 9.30
CA TRP A 66 0.08 13.40 8.41
C TRP A 66 0.08 12.75 7.02
N LYS A 67 -0.37 11.49 6.86
CA LYS A 67 -0.48 10.86 5.51
C LYS A 67 -1.77 11.19 4.77
N GLY A 68 -2.88 11.44 5.48
CA GLY A 68 -4.19 11.66 4.86
C GLY A 68 -5.16 10.50 5.09
N LEU A 69 -6.11 10.31 4.16
CA LEU A 69 -7.14 9.25 4.23
C LEU A 69 -6.66 8.00 3.49
N ALA A 70 -6.45 6.91 4.22
CA ALA A 70 -6.20 5.60 3.65
C ALA A 70 -7.52 4.95 3.20
N SER A 71 -7.49 4.31 2.04
CA SER A 71 -8.55 3.44 1.51
C SER A 71 -8.07 2.00 1.53
N TYR A 72 -8.97 1.05 1.73
CA TYR A 72 -8.63 -0.37 1.87
C TYR A 72 -9.25 -1.19 0.75
N MET A 73 -8.62 -2.33 0.45
CA MET A 73 -9.13 -3.35 -0.47
C MET A 73 -8.99 -4.73 0.16
N THR A 74 -9.92 -5.61 -0.19
CA THR A 74 -9.94 -7.03 0.21
C THR A 74 -9.27 -7.86 -0.88
N ILE A 75 -8.34 -8.75 -0.50
CA ILE A 75 -7.79 -9.74 -1.44
C ILE A 75 -8.77 -10.90 -1.56
N VAL A 76 -9.08 -11.30 -2.80
CA VAL A 76 -10.00 -12.40 -3.12
C VAL A 76 -9.31 -13.38 -4.06
N VAL A 77 -9.17 -14.63 -3.62
CA VAL A 77 -8.55 -15.73 -4.38
C VAL A 77 -9.43 -16.98 -4.22
N GLY A 78 -10.19 -17.29 -5.27
CA GLY A 78 -11.23 -18.33 -5.19
C GLY A 78 -12.26 -17.98 -4.12
N ASP A 79 -12.53 -18.93 -3.22
CA ASP A 79 -13.45 -18.72 -2.08
C ASP A 79 -12.80 -18.02 -0.87
N ASN A 80 -11.49 -17.79 -0.92
CA ASN A 80 -10.76 -17.17 0.19
C ASN A 80 -10.76 -15.65 0.08
N ARG A 81 -10.98 -14.98 1.21
CA ARG A 81 -10.99 -13.52 1.32
C ARG A 81 -10.11 -13.07 2.48
N LEU A 82 -9.19 -12.12 2.23
CA LEU A 82 -8.45 -11.42 3.27
C LEU A 82 -8.93 -9.97 3.31
N VAL A 83 -9.84 -9.70 4.25
CA VAL A 83 -10.53 -8.42 4.38
C VAL A 83 -9.55 -7.32 4.75
N ASP A 84 -9.66 -6.16 4.09
CA ASP A 84 -8.85 -4.97 4.35
C ASP A 84 -7.33 -5.23 4.35
N ALA A 85 -6.90 -6.18 3.52
CA ALA A 85 -5.52 -6.66 3.44
C ALA A 85 -4.57 -5.70 2.72
N VAL A 86 -5.12 -4.78 1.94
CA VAL A 86 -4.36 -3.83 1.15
C VAL A 86 -4.84 -2.44 1.49
N TRP A 87 -3.92 -1.50 1.71
CA TRP A 87 -4.26 -0.09 1.84
C TRP A 87 -3.44 0.77 0.90
N TYR A 88 -4.03 1.91 0.54
CA TYR A 88 -3.41 2.92 -0.31
C TYR A 88 -3.95 4.31 0.02
N TYR A 89 -3.26 5.34 -0.43
CA TYR A 89 -3.65 6.73 -0.23
C TYR A 89 -3.97 7.37 -1.60
N PRO A 90 -5.25 7.51 -1.99
CA PRO A 90 -5.61 8.16 -3.25
C PRO A 90 -5.42 9.68 -3.21
N MET A 91 -5.57 10.26 -2.03
CA MET A 91 -5.42 11.69 -1.77
C MET A 91 -4.55 11.89 -0.52
N PRO A 92 -3.24 11.59 -0.59
CA PRO A 92 -2.35 11.81 0.54
C PRO A 92 -2.13 13.31 0.77
N ASN A 93 -1.73 13.67 1.98
CA ASN A 93 -1.20 15.01 2.25
C ASN A 93 0.19 15.16 1.61
N GLU A 94 0.68 16.40 1.50
CA GLU A 94 1.98 16.75 0.90
C GLU A 94 3.16 15.92 1.43
N ALA A 95 3.20 15.64 2.74
CA ALA A 95 4.26 14.86 3.37
C ALA A 95 4.30 13.39 2.94
N ALA A 96 3.26 12.88 2.30
CA ALA A 96 3.15 11.50 1.83
C ALA A 96 2.79 11.42 0.33
N LYS A 97 3.04 12.48 -0.44
CA LYS A 97 2.69 12.53 -1.87
C LYS A 97 3.38 11.45 -2.71
N ASP A 98 4.56 10.99 -2.28
CA ASP A 98 5.35 10.00 -3.01
C ASP A 98 4.72 8.60 -2.99
N ILE A 99 3.81 8.32 -2.05
CA ILE A 99 3.05 7.05 -1.96
C ILE A 99 1.63 7.18 -2.53
N LYS A 100 1.32 8.26 -3.25
CA LYS A 100 0.00 8.45 -3.85
C LYS A 100 -0.32 7.28 -4.77
N ASP A 101 -1.46 6.64 -4.52
CA ASP A 101 -1.94 5.47 -5.26
C ASP A 101 -1.01 4.25 -5.21
N TYR A 102 -0.02 4.20 -4.30
CA TYR A 102 0.77 3.00 -4.08
C TYR A 102 0.12 2.10 -3.04
N PHE A 103 0.32 0.79 -3.17
CA PHE A 103 -0.34 -0.24 -2.39
C PHE A 103 0.62 -0.89 -1.40
N ALA A 104 0.22 -0.93 -0.14
CA ALA A 104 0.91 -1.70 0.88
C ALA A 104 0.00 -2.80 1.43
N PHE A 105 0.61 -3.83 2.03
CA PHE A 105 -0.05 -5.08 2.38
C PHE A 105 0.11 -5.38 3.86
N VAL A 106 -0.91 -6.04 4.45
CA VAL A 106 -0.84 -6.54 5.83
C VAL A 106 0.21 -7.64 5.99
N PRO A 107 0.73 -7.89 7.20
CA PRO A 107 1.77 -8.90 7.44
C PRO A 107 1.42 -10.33 7.02
N ASP A 108 0.13 -10.68 6.92
CA ASP A 108 -0.33 -11.99 6.46
C ASP A 108 -0.09 -12.24 4.95
N VAL A 109 0.27 -11.20 4.19
CA VAL A 109 0.68 -11.33 2.79
C VAL A 109 2.20 -11.46 2.72
N GLN A 110 2.67 -12.54 2.12
CA GLN A 110 4.10 -12.81 2.03
C GLN A 110 4.75 -11.85 1.03
N ILE A 111 5.87 -11.23 1.41
CA ILE A 111 6.71 -10.46 0.49
C ILE A 111 7.99 -11.25 0.27
N VAL A 112 8.28 -11.57 -0.98
CA VAL A 112 9.50 -12.29 -1.38
C VAL A 112 10.35 -11.45 -2.31
N GLU A 113 11.66 -11.60 -2.20
CA GLU A 113 12.64 -11.06 -3.14
C GLU A 113 12.88 -12.12 -4.24
N ASP A 114 12.93 -11.69 -5.50
CA ASP A 114 13.31 -12.54 -6.64
C ASP A 114 14.83 -12.46 -6.92
#